data_AF-A0A7L3W9G9-F1
#
_entry.id   AF-A0A7L3W9G9-F1
#
_cell.length_a   1.000
_cell.length_b   1.000
_cell.length_c   1.000
_cell.angle_alpha   90.00
_cell.angle_beta   90.00
_cell.angle_gamma   90.00
#
_symmetry.space_group_name_H-M   'P 1'
#
loop_
_entity.id
_entity.type
_entity.pdbx_description
1 polymer ?
#
loop_
_entity_poly.entity_id
_entity_poly.type
_entity_poly.pdbx_seq_one_letter_code
_entity_poly.pdbx_strand_id
1 'polypeptide(L)'
;YYFSPGYNKTFTVSLERTDSHQLKEVAFMNLDYYVAAYLPGQFLHLLNIQHPDRLCYSLFLTGEDARIDILQNCFIRSPRVSTVLDCYVGSMYTVTISESALLQFLQKSKQDSERLAALHCALLYFRHTEDLEMPIIWWISENLSTCHSFDPIQEFIIASLYWRMCPEAHNLDKFLPYTSLLDWIGVIPGVTCATYIISLPVLEFQNSKGFWEKLNSNLESVKYAEPHLHFHNNVLRREWHNLSEEVSCLFTNQREDRRPAAYLRNIFENAKKYVLLVPLFQEEDYQQQLLMGLMVAQLKDHLMRHLQYVGKKKIDQIVLDYVAKLLNLVHRIMKEVWRRYQLHSCIFCFDERGSAGEFAVFHIMSRILEAANGMCMPLPPGFHTLHLGLGVRCLPLHTLLHYIDNGVLHLTETCVRKLLKDLDDTEKNEKLKFSIVTRLPEALGQKVCQFWNHPINANVIARKYVKLLIEKLGNRQCSRPIPERHSVPVEFLPLNYLTNMLAEIENQGTHPYEKQDHVNVKFVEETALKHTVTLLGLKYS
;
A
#
# COMPACT_ATOMS: atom_id res chain seq x y z
N TYR A 1 19.72 3.45 26.30
CA TYR A 1 20.17 4.66 25.60
C TYR A 1 20.94 4.22 24.37
N TYR A 2 20.29 3.99 23.24
CA TYR A 2 21.01 3.65 22.00
C TYR A 2 21.75 4.88 21.48
N PHE A 3 23.03 4.74 21.15
CA PHE A 3 23.81 5.80 20.51
C PHE A 3 23.74 5.65 19.00
N SER A 4 23.29 6.68 18.31
CA SER A 4 23.52 6.80 16.87
C SER A 4 24.99 7.21 16.63
N PRO A 5 25.60 6.84 15.49
CA PRO A 5 26.84 7.47 15.07
C PRO A 5 26.68 8.99 15.04
N GLY A 6 27.73 9.72 15.44
CA GLY A 6 27.74 11.17 15.30
C GLY A 6 27.92 11.55 13.84
N TYR A 7 27.40 12.70 13.41
CA TYR A 7 27.58 13.21 12.06
C TYR A 7 28.21 14.60 12.12
N ASN A 8 29.27 14.81 11.34
CA ASN A 8 29.78 16.13 11.01
C ASN A 8 29.35 16.47 9.59
N LYS A 9 28.53 17.50 9.43
CA LYS A 9 28.05 17.97 8.13
C LYS A 9 28.57 19.37 7.87
N THR A 10 29.28 19.55 6.75
CA THR A 10 29.71 20.85 6.25
C THR A 10 28.89 21.22 5.03
N PHE A 11 28.14 22.31 5.13
CA PHE A 11 27.33 22.84 4.04
C PHE A 11 28.05 24.05 3.41
N THR A 12 28.27 24.01 2.10
CA THR A 12 28.79 25.14 1.32
C THR A 12 27.68 25.65 0.42
N VAL A 13 27.39 26.95 0.49
CA VAL A 13 26.26 27.57 -0.20
C VAL A 13 26.77 28.64 -1.15
N SER A 14 26.34 28.59 -2.41
CA SER A 14 26.57 29.66 -3.37
C SER A 14 25.49 30.73 -3.20
N LEU A 15 25.86 31.88 -2.64
CA LEU A 15 24.97 33.02 -2.50
C LEU A 15 24.94 33.84 -3.79
N GLU A 16 23.75 34.26 -4.21
CA GLU A 16 23.62 35.28 -5.24
C GLU A 16 24.27 36.58 -4.75
N ARG A 17 25.11 37.20 -5.58
CA ARG A 17 25.85 38.41 -5.23
C ARG A 17 24.88 39.49 -4.77
N THR A 18 24.90 39.80 -3.49
CA THR A 18 24.23 40.97 -2.91
C THR A 18 25.29 42.00 -2.53
N ASP A 19 25.09 43.25 -2.93
CA ASP A 19 26.04 44.37 -2.80
C ASP A 19 26.32 44.83 -1.34
N SER A 20 25.98 44.03 -0.34
CA SER A 20 26.17 44.39 1.07
C SER A 20 27.57 44.01 1.55
N HIS A 21 28.46 45.00 1.67
CA HIS A 21 29.85 44.88 2.12
C HIS A 21 30.05 44.61 3.63
N GLN A 22 29.00 44.35 4.41
CA GLN A 22 29.13 43.98 5.82
C GLN A 22 29.12 42.47 5.97
N LEU A 23 30.19 41.92 6.55
CA LEU A 23 30.26 40.54 7.04
C LEU A 23 29.17 40.34 8.11
N LYS A 24 28.02 39.81 7.71
CA LYS A 24 26.97 39.36 8.64
C LYS A 24 27.39 38.00 9.18
N GLU A 25 27.38 37.84 10.51
CA GLU A 25 27.58 36.53 11.13
C GLU A 25 26.36 35.65 10.94
N VAL A 26 26.58 34.33 10.83
CA VAL A 26 25.50 33.34 10.79
C VAL A 26 24.93 33.18 12.19
N ALA A 27 23.64 33.47 12.34
CA ALA A 27 22.91 33.23 13.57
C ALA A 27 22.37 31.80 13.62
N PHE A 28 22.54 31.14 14.75
CA PHE A 28 21.95 29.82 15.00
C PHE A 28 20.79 29.95 15.98
N MET A 29 19.61 29.46 15.59
CA MET A 29 18.42 29.45 16.43
C MET A 29 18.00 28.00 16.68
N ASN A 30 17.83 27.64 17.95
CA ASN A 30 17.34 26.33 18.32
C ASN A 30 15.80 26.34 18.33
N LEU A 31 15.17 25.51 17.50
CA LEU A 31 13.72 25.34 17.35
C LEU A 31 13.30 23.91 17.75
N ASP A 32 13.85 23.36 18.83
CA ASP A 32 13.59 21.99 19.32
C ASP A 32 14.14 20.89 18.39
N TYR A 33 13.39 20.43 17.38
CA TYR A 33 13.86 19.43 16.41
C TYR A 33 14.68 20.00 15.25
N TYR A 34 14.66 21.32 15.10
CA TYR A 34 15.37 22.01 14.04
C TYR A 34 16.34 23.03 14.62
N VAL A 35 17.48 23.17 13.96
CA VAL A 35 18.37 24.31 14.13
C VAL A 35 18.32 25.16 12.87
N ALA A 36 17.89 26.40 13.02
CA ALA A 36 17.88 27.36 11.92
C ALA A 36 19.22 28.09 11.87
N ALA A 37 20.00 27.87 10.80
CA ALA A 37 21.17 28.66 10.45
C ALA A 37 20.73 29.80 9.53
N TYR A 38 20.77 31.02 10.03
CA TYR A 38 20.22 32.20 9.37
C TYR A 38 21.30 33.24 9.12
N LEU A 39 21.41 33.68 7.87
CA LEU A 39 22.19 34.82 7.44
C LEU A 39 21.20 35.91 6.98
N PRO A 40 21.09 37.04 7.72
CA PRO A 40 19.99 37.98 7.53
C PRO A 40 19.79 38.48 6.10
N GLY A 41 18.64 38.12 5.52
CA GLY A 41 18.21 38.50 4.17
C GLY A 41 18.92 37.79 3.02
N GLN A 42 19.74 36.79 3.29
CA GLN A 42 20.52 36.07 2.28
C GLN A 42 20.21 34.57 2.26
N PHE A 43 20.14 33.95 3.44
CA PHE A 43 20.08 32.50 3.55
C PHE A 43 19.42 32.04 4.85
N LEU A 44 18.59 31.02 4.76
CA LEU A 44 18.00 30.32 5.91
C LEU A 44 18.05 28.82 5.65
N HIS A 45 18.68 28.09 6.57
CA HIS A 45 18.72 26.63 6.54
C HIS A 45 18.13 26.06 7.81
N LEU A 46 17.02 25.32 7.68
CA LEU A 46 16.44 24.54 8.76
C LEU A 46 17.06 23.14 8.74
N LEU A 47 17.99 22.90 9.66
CA LEU A 47 18.65 21.61 9.83
C LEU A 47 17.87 20.76 10.84
N ASN A 48 17.37 19.60 10.41
CA ASN A 48 16.77 18.64 11.33
C ASN A 48 17.86 17.94 12.15
N ILE A 49 17.79 18.06 13.49
CA ILE A 49 18.76 17.46 14.40
C ILE A 49 18.31 16.11 14.96
N GLN A 50 17.07 15.70 14.72
CA GLN A 50 16.54 14.39 15.12
C GLN A 50 17.04 13.27 14.19
N HIS A 51 17.13 13.55 12.90
CA HIS A 51 17.58 12.63 11.86
C HIS A 51 18.79 13.20 11.10
N PRO A 52 19.94 13.35 11.77
CA PRO A 52 21.11 14.04 11.21
C PRO A 52 21.73 13.29 10.03
N ASP A 53 21.40 12.02 9.81
CA ASP A 53 21.88 11.22 8.68
C ASP A 53 21.22 11.63 7.36
N ARG A 54 19.96 12.09 7.38
CA ARG A 54 19.19 12.35 6.15
C ARG A 54 19.16 13.82 5.74
N LEU A 55 19.51 14.08 4.49
CA LEU A 55 19.48 15.44 3.91
C LEU A 55 18.10 15.88 3.45
N CYS A 56 17.18 14.95 3.16
CA CYS A 56 15.82 15.28 2.72
C CYS A 56 15.00 16.08 3.76
N TYR A 57 15.42 16.10 5.02
CA TYR A 57 14.81 16.89 6.09
C TYR A 57 15.37 18.32 6.19
N SER A 58 16.42 18.65 5.44
CA SER A 58 17.09 19.95 5.51
C SER A 58 16.45 20.92 4.51
N LEU A 59 15.78 21.96 5.01
CA LEU A 59 15.15 22.98 4.16
C LEU A 59 16.11 24.14 3.94
N PHE A 60 16.36 24.50 2.68
CA PHE A 60 17.23 25.61 2.29
C PHE A 60 16.41 26.68 1.59
N LEU A 61 16.52 27.91 2.07
CA LEU A 61 15.86 29.09 1.51
C LEU A 61 16.92 30.15 1.22
N THR A 62 16.75 30.87 0.11
CA THR A 62 17.66 31.94 -0.34
C THR A 62 16.87 33.17 -0.76
N GLY A 63 17.52 34.33 -0.79
CA GLY A 63 16.91 35.57 -1.28
C GLY A 63 15.70 36.02 -0.45
N GLU A 64 14.59 36.33 -1.11
CA GLU A 64 13.34 36.79 -0.48
C GLU A 64 12.72 35.72 0.43
N ASP A 65 12.76 34.44 0.03
CA ASP A 65 12.17 33.34 0.80
C ASP A 65 12.93 33.07 2.12
N ALA A 66 14.18 33.53 2.22
CA ALA A 66 14.98 33.44 3.44
C ALA A 66 14.66 34.57 4.44
N ARG A 67 13.91 35.60 4.06
CA ARG A 67 13.73 36.80 4.90
C ARG A 67 12.86 36.51 6.11
N ILE A 68 13.33 36.98 7.27
CA ILE A 68 12.54 37.08 8.49
C ILE A 68 12.28 38.57 8.72
N ASP A 69 11.05 39.02 8.52
CA ASP A 69 10.66 40.45 8.43
C ASP A 69 11.24 41.33 9.54
N ILE A 70 11.19 40.86 10.78
CA ILE A 70 11.62 41.63 11.96
C ILE A 70 13.15 41.64 12.13
N LEU A 71 13.87 40.72 11.48
CA LEU A 71 15.28 40.37 11.79
C LEU A 71 16.26 40.60 10.63
N GLN A 72 15.95 41.51 9.71
CA GLN A 72 16.68 41.64 8.43
C GLN A 72 18.11 42.22 8.57
N ASN A 73 18.38 43.02 9.62
CA ASN A 73 19.68 43.69 9.83
C ASN A 73 20.11 43.67 11.30
N CYS A 74 19.81 42.59 12.02
CA CYS A 74 20.03 42.50 13.45
C CYS A 74 21.21 41.57 13.78
N PHE A 75 21.98 41.92 14.82
CA PHE A 75 22.92 40.99 15.44
C PHE A 75 22.13 40.09 16.40
N ILE A 76 21.99 38.82 16.03
CA ILE A 76 21.08 37.88 16.69
C ILE A 76 21.86 36.92 17.56
N ARG A 77 21.39 36.70 18.78
CA ARG A 77 21.81 35.58 19.63
C ARG A 77 20.61 34.76 20.06
N SER A 78 20.74 33.43 20.11
CA SER A 78 19.70 32.54 20.62
C SER A 78 20.07 32.03 22.01
N PRO A 79 19.63 32.71 23.09
CA PRO A 79 20.03 32.34 24.45
C PRO A 79 19.30 31.10 24.97
N ARG A 80 18.10 30.80 24.46
CA ARG A 80 17.28 29.65 24.83
C ARG A 80 16.57 29.08 23.60
N VAL A 81 15.99 27.89 23.76
CA VAL A 81 15.14 27.26 22.75
C VAL A 81 13.99 28.21 22.37
N SER A 82 13.77 28.35 21.06
CA SER A 82 12.74 29.18 20.44
C SER A 82 12.79 30.65 20.82
N THR A 83 13.95 31.18 21.28
CA THR A 83 14.10 32.60 21.56
C THR A 83 15.32 33.21 20.86
N VAL A 84 15.14 34.46 20.45
CA VAL A 84 16.14 35.28 19.77
C VAL A 84 16.22 36.63 20.47
N LEU A 85 17.43 37.03 20.85
CA LEU A 85 17.76 38.37 21.30
C LEU A 85 18.29 39.17 20.11
N ASP A 86 17.60 40.24 19.76
CA ASP A 86 18.16 41.29 18.93
C ASP A 86 19.07 42.17 19.79
N CYS A 87 20.38 42.07 19.58
CA CYS A 87 21.35 42.83 20.34
C CYS A 87 21.40 44.31 19.97
N TYR A 88 20.84 44.71 18.82
CA TYR A 88 20.76 46.12 18.42
C TYR A 88 19.62 46.84 19.16
N VAL A 89 18.44 46.22 19.17
CA VAL A 89 17.25 46.78 19.82
C VAL A 89 17.17 46.43 21.32
N GLY A 90 17.87 45.38 21.76
CA GLY A 90 17.79 44.86 23.13
C GLY A 90 16.48 44.12 23.42
N SER A 91 15.74 43.74 22.38
CA SER A 91 14.45 43.05 22.49
C SER A 91 14.59 41.55 22.29
N MET A 92 13.81 40.78 23.04
CA MET A 92 13.76 39.33 22.92
C MET A 92 12.47 38.91 22.23
N TYR A 93 12.59 38.05 21.22
CA TYR A 93 11.50 37.52 20.43
C TYR A 93 11.40 36.01 20.61
N THR A 94 10.17 35.49 20.55
CA THR A 94 9.91 34.06 20.41
C THR A 94 9.83 33.73 18.93
N VAL A 95 10.57 32.71 18.49
CA VAL A 95 10.61 32.25 17.10
C VAL A 95 9.92 30.90 16.99
N THR A 96 8.96 30.80 16.08
CA THR A 96 8.24 29.57 15.77
C THR A 96 8.13 29.40 14.25
N ILE A 97 8.05 28.16 13.79
CA ILE A 97 7.75 27.87 12.38
C ILE A 97 6.24 28.07 12.19
N SER A 98 5.86 28.92 11.24
CA SER A 98 4.44 29.17 10.94
C SER A 98 3.87 28.07 10.06
N GLU A 99 2.79 27.44 10.52
CA GLU A 99 2.09 26.37 9.81
C GLU A 99 1.55 26.84 8.46
N SER A 100 0.88 27.99 8.44
CA SER A 100 0.28 28.55 7.23
C SER A 100 1.33 28.95 6.20
N ALA A 101 2.46 29.52 6.66
CA ALA A 101 3.57 29.86 5.78
C ALA A 101 4.23 28.60 5.18
N LEU A 102 4.40 27.54 5.99
CA LEU A 102 4.96 26.28 5.51
C LEU A 102 4.07 25.59 4.48
N LEU A 103 2.76 25.55 4.71
CA LEU A 103 1.80 24.98 3.76
C LEU A 103 1.74 25.79 2.45
N GLN A 104 1.76 27.13 2.54
CA GLN A 104 1.84 27.98 1.35
C GLN A 104 3.16 27.78 0.60
N PHE A 105 4.27 27.61 1.32
CA PHE A 105 5.55 27.30 0.72
C PHE A 105 5.53 25.95 0.00
N LEU A 106 5.00 24.90 0.64
CA LEU A 106 4.82 23.58 0.03
C LEU A 106 4.00 23.63 -1.27
N GLN A 107 2.94 24.45 -1.31
CA GLN A 107 2.10 24.64 -2.50
C GLN A 107 2.82 25.41 -3.63
N LYS A 108 3.65 26.40 -3.30
CA LYS A 108 4.35 27.24 -4.29
C LYS A 108 5.67 26.63 -4.78
N SER A 109 6.27 25.75 -3.99
CA SER A 109 7.56 25.12 -4.27
C SER A 109 7.53 24.35 -5.58
N LYS A 110 8.58 24.53 -6.37
CA LYS A 110 8.73 23.85 -7.67
C LYS A 110 9.72 22.69 -7.60
N GLN A 111 10.66 22.72 -6.67
CA GLN A 111 11.69 21.70 -6.56
C GLN A 111 11.25 20.57 -5.63
N ASP A 112 11.63 19.34 -5.97
CA ASP A 112 11.32 18.17 -5.13
C ASP A 112 12.04 18.23 -3.77
N SER A 113 13.25 18.79 -3.71
CA SER A 113 14.00 19.01 -2.47
C SER A 113 13.24 19.91 -1.49
N GLU A 114 12.72 21.04 -1.98
CA GLU A 114 11.93 22.00 -1.21
C GLU A 114 10.62 21.37 -0.72
N ARG A 115 9.90 20.69 -1.63
CA ARG A 115 8.63 20.02 -1.32
C ARG A 115 8.82 18.94 -0.27
N LEU A 116 9.84 18.11 -0.42
CA LEU A 116 10.11 17.02 0.52
C LEU A 116 10.51 17.54 1.90
N ALA A 117 11.43 18.50 1.96
CA ALA A 117 11.85 19.09 3.23
C ALA A 117 10.70 19.82 3.93
N ALA A 118 9.87 20.54 3.18
CA ALA A 118 8.68 21.21 3.73
C ALA A 118 7.63 20.19 4.21
N LEU A 119 7.39 19.11 3.46
CA LEU A 119 6.49 18.02 3.86
C LEU A 119 6.98 17.34 5.15
N HIS A 120 8.26 17.02 5.24
CA HIS A 120 8.87 16.45 6.44
C HIS A 120 8.84 17.39 7.64
N CYS A 121 9.09 18.68 7.42
CA CYS A 121 8.92 19.69 8.46
C CYS A 121 7.47 19.72 8.95
N ALA A 122 6.49 19.74 8.04
CA ALA A 122 5.07 19.78 8.40
C ALA A 122 4.65 18.55 9.23
N LEU A 123 5.06 17.36 8.80
CA LEU A 123 4.65 16.08 9.41
C LEU A 123 5.36 15.79 10.75
N LEU A 124 6.63 16.17 10.91
CA LEU A 124 7.39 15.88 12.14
C LEU A 124 7.36 17.02 13.17
N TYR A 125 7.33 18.28 12.74
CA TYR A 125 7.48 19.42 13.64
C TYR A 125 6.19 19.74 14.39
N PHE A 126 5.05 19.80 13.71
CA PHE A 126 3.81 20.34 14.29
C PHE A 126 3.09 19.36 15.23
N ARG A 127 3.50 18.08 15.26
CA ARG A 127 3.14 17.04 16.26
C ARG A 127 1.64 16.83 16.56
N HIS A 128 0.72 17.58 15.95
CA HIS A 128 -0.69 17.64 16.34
C HIS A 128 -1.69 17.77 15.17
N THR A 129 -2.80 17.09 15.46
CA THR A 129 -4.18 17.09 14.94
C THR A 129 -4.44 16.75 13.48
N GLU A 130 -5.54 16.02 13.35
CA GLU A 130 -6.27 15.72 12.14
C GLU A 130 -6.37 16.88 11.14
N ASP A 131 -6.26 18.11 11.61
CA ASP A 131 -6.40 19.35 10.87
C ASP A 131 -5.27 19.57 9.87
N LEU A 132 -4.03 19.17 10.20
CA LEU A 132 -2.85 19.38 9.35
C LEU A 132 -2.67 18.33 8.26
N GLU A 133 -3.07 17.09 8.56
CA GLU A 133 -3.03 16.00 7.58
C GLU A 133 -3.94 16.30 6.38
N MET A 134 -4.99 17.10 6.56
CA MET A 134 -6.02 17.33 5.54
C MET A 134 -5.55 18.26 4.42
N PRO A 135 -4.98 19.45 4.68
CA PRO A 135 -4.28 20.26 3.68
C PRO A 135 -3.17 19.49 2.97
N ILE A 136 -2.45 18.62 3.68
CA ILE A 136 -1.39 17.80 3.09
C ILE A 136 -1.99 16.77 2.13
N ILE A 137 -3.02 16.02 2.53
CA ILE A 137 -3.74 15.07 1.66
C ILE A 137 -4.28 15.78 0.42
N TRP A 138 -4.81 17.00 0.57
CA TRP A 138 -5.25 17.83 -0.56
C TRP A 138 -4.11 18.18 -1.49
N TRP A 139 -2.98 18.67 -0.95
CA TRP A 139 -1.80 18.96 -1.74
C TRP A 139 -1.30 17.73 -2.49
N ILE A 140 -1.23 16.56 -1.82
CA ILE A 140 -0.85 15.29 -2.45
C ILE A 140 -1.79 14.98 -3.61
N SER A 141 -3.11 15.11 -3.41
CA SER A 141 -4.11 14.80 -4.44
C SER A 141 -4.01 15.68 -5.69
N GLU A 142 -3.49 16.90 -5.56
CA GLU A 142 -3.26 17.83 -6.67
C GLU A 142 -1.89 17.64 -7.36
N ASN A 143 -0.90 17.13 -6.64
CA ASN A 143 0.51 17.10 -7.07
C ASN A 143 1.05 15.68 -7.34
N LEU A 144 0.18 14.70 -7.56
CA LEU A 144 0.54 13.28 -7.74
C LEU A 144 1.55 13.01 -8.86
N SER A 145 1.57 13.82 -9.92
CA SER A 145 2.45 13.66 -11.08
C SER A 145 3.63 14.62 -11.13
N THR A 146 3.72 15.56 -10.18
CA THR A 146 4.70 16.65 -10.22
C THR A 146 5.97 16.37 -9.41
N CYS A 147 5.95 15.36 -8.55
CA CYS A 147 7.12 14.93 -7.78
C CYS A 147 7.82 13.80 -8.55
N HIS A 148 9.10 13.98 -8.89
CA HIS A 148 9.88 13.01 -9.67
C HIS A 148 10.86 12.22 -8.80
N SER A 149 11.34 12.83 -7.71
CA SER A 149 12.42 12.29 -6.87
C SER A 149 11.91 11.48 -5.68
N PHE A 150 10.64 11.59 -5.34
CA PHE A 150 10.01 10.88 -4.21
C PHE A 150 8.52 10.66 -4.46
N ASP A 151 7.91 9.69 -3.77
CA ASP A 151 6.46 9.50 -3.76
C ASP A 151 5.84 10.20 -2.53
N PRO A 152 4.97 11.21 -2.73
CA PRO A 152 4.41 11.98 -1.62
C PRO A 152 3.42 11.18 -0.75
N ILE A 153 2.76 10.16 -1.31
CA ILE A 153 1.88 9.26 -0.54
C ILE A 153 2.73 8.38 0.38
N GLN A 154 3.83 7.84 -0.13
CA GLN A 154 4.75 7.02 0.67
C GLN A 154 5.34 7.81 1.84
N GLU A 155 5.84 9.02 1.58
CA GLU A 155 6.38 9.89 2.62
C GLU A 155 5.32 10.29 3.65
N PHE A 156 4.11 10.63 3.21
CA PHE A 156 3.01 10.94 4.11
C PHE A 156 2.66 9.77 5.03
N ILE A 157 2.53 8.56 4.49
CA ILE A 157 2.22 7.35 5.27
C ILE A 157 3.34 7.07 6.28
N ILE A 158 4.60 7.04 5.84
CA ILE A 158 5.74 6.70 6.71
C ILE A 158 5.92 7.74 7.81
N ALA A 159 5.96 9.04 7.49
CA ALA A 159 6.18 10.07 8.49
C ALA A 159 5.02 10.17 9.50
N SER A 160 3.78 10.04 9.03
CA SER A 160 2.60 10.02 9.91
C SER A 160 2.59 8.77 10.80
N LEU A 161 2.97 7.61 10.26
CA LEU A 161 3.05 6.36 11.00
C LEU A 161 4.16 6.42 12.05
N TYR A 162 5.35 6.87 11.66
CA TYR A 162 6.50 7.05 12.54
C TYR A 162 6.12 7.85 13.78
N TRP A 163 5.56 9.05 13.59
CA TRP A 163 5.17 9.93 14.68
C TRP A 163 4.09 9.32 15.59
N ARG A 164 3.07 8.67 15.01
CA ARG A 164 2.00 8.00 15.78
C ARG A 164 2.53 6.83 16.61
N MET A 165 3.67 6.23 16.24
CA MET A 165 4.26 5.09 16.94
C MET A 165 5.29 5.50 18.00
N CYS A 166 6.00 6.61 17.83
CA CYS A 166 7.03 7.09 18.77
C CYS A 166 6.61 7.09 20.26
N PRO A 167 5.36 7.44 20.64
CA PRO A 167 4.95 7.43 22.05
C PRO A 167 4.81 6.04 22.70
N GLU A 168 4.72 4.95 21.93
CA GLU A 168 4.35 3.63 22.48
C GLU A 168 5.48 2.94 23.27
N ALA A 169 6.73 3.17 22.88
CA ALA A 169 7.89 2.59 23.53
C ALA A 169 9.14 3.46 23.36
N HIS A 170 9.95 3.49 24.43
CA HIS A 170 11.23 4.18 24.43
C HIS A 170 12.21 3.52 23.44
N ASN A 171 12.87 4.31 22.60
CA ASN A 171 13.74 3.91 21.48
C ASN A 171 13.04 3.29 20.25
N LEU A 172 11.70 3.21 20.21
CA LEU A 172 10.99 2.69 19.02
C LEU A 172 11.24 3.55 17.78
N ASP A 173 11.44 4.85 18.00
CA ASP A 173 11.83 5.89 17.03
C ASP A 173 13.13 5.58 16.26
N LYS A 174 13.94 4.63 16.74
CA LYS A 174 15.20 4.22 16.08
C LYS A 174 15.05 2.98 15.19
N PHE A 175 13.96 2.23 15.35
CA PHE A 175 13.73 0.97 14.65
C PHE A 175 12.67 1.08 13.55
N LEU A 176 11.85 2.13 13.61
CA LEU A 176 10.88 2.42 12.56
C LEU A 176 11.50 3.29 11.46
N PRO A 177 11.08 3.11 10.20
CA PRO A 177 11.43 4.03 9.14
C PRO A 177 10.73 5.38 9.39
N TYR A 178 11.44 6.48 9.12
CA TYR A 178 10.91 7.83 9.23
C TYR A 178 10.81 8.54 7.86
N THR A 179 11.42 7.97 6.80
CA THR A 179 11.25 8.31 5.39
C THR A 179 11.13 7.02 4.55
N SER A 180 10.48 7.08 3.39
CA SER A 180 10.44 5.97 2.43
C SER A 180 11.73 5.88 1.59
N LEU A 181 12.54 6.93 1.59
CA LEU A 181 13.76 7.04 0.81
C LEU A 181 14.94 6.34 1.50
N LEU A 182 15.58 5.42 0.77
CA LEU A 182 16.80 4.76 1.23
C LEU A 182 18.00 5.70 1.17
N ASP A 183 18.13 6.48 0.10
CA ASP A 183 19.14 7.51 -0.09
C ASP A 183 18.54 8.67 -0.88
N TRP A 184 18.69 9.89 -0.37
CA TRP A 184 18.29 11.09 -1.11
C TRP A 184 19.40 11.49 -2.08
N ILE A 185 19.15 11.31 -3.37
CA ILE A 185 20.09 11.64 -4.47
C ILE A 185 19.83 13.06 -5.00
N GLY A 186 18.74 13.72 -4.56
CA GLY A 186 18.36 15.03 -5.07
C GLY A 186 19.40 16.10 -4.77
N VAL A 187 19.99 16.66 -5.83
CA VAL A 187 20.90 17.80 -5.73
C VAL A 187 20.10 19.03 -5.32
N ILE A 188 20.51 19.70 -4.26
CA ILE A 188 19.95 20.98 -3.86
C ILE A 188 20.74 22.06 -4.63
N PRO A 189 20.11 22.82 -5.54
CA PRO A 189 20.81 23.82 -6.33
C PRO A 189 21.55 24.81 -5.43
N GLY A 190 22.84 25.03 -5.73
CA GLY A 190 23.68 25.97 -5.00
C GLY A 190 24.12 25.51 -3.60
N VAL A 191 23.84 24.27 -3.19
CA VAL A 191 24.27 23.72 -1.90
C VAL A 191 25.07 22.44 -2.09
N THR A 192 26.28 22.39 -1.55
CA THR A 192 27.07 21.16 -1.44
C THR A 192 27.21 20.75 0.02
N CYS A 193 26.98 19.47 0.31
CA CYS A 193 27.08 18.91 1.66
C CYS A 193 28.17 17.84 1.70
N ALA A 194 29.18 18.03 2.55
CA ALA A 194 30.14 17.00 2.92
C ALA A 194 29.72 16.40 4.26
N THR A 195 29.46 15.10 4.30
CA THR A 195 29.08 14.37 5.52
C THR A 195 30.20 13.43 5.94
N TYR A 196 30.66 13.55 7.18
CA TYR A 196 31.63 12.65 7.81
C TYR A 196 30.98 11.98 9.01
N ILE A 197 31.06 10.66 9.07
CA ILE A 197 30.61 9.90 10.24
C ILE A 197 31.66 10.04 11.33
N ILE A 198 31.25 10.57 12.47
CA ILE A 198 32.08 10.64 13.67
C ILE A 198 31.99 9.27 14.35
N SER A 199 33.10 8.56 14.37
CA SER A 199 33.23 7.32 15.15
C SER A 199 32.88 7.60 16.61
N LEU A 200 31.99 6.78 17.18
CA LEU A 200 31.66 6.87 18.60
C LEU A 200 32.95 6.77 19.43
N PRO A 201 33.16 7.62 20.44
CA PRO A 201 34.30 7.48 21.33
C PRO A 201 34.24 6.10 22.00
N VAL A 202 35.29 5.31 21.82
CA VAL A 202 35.46 4.03 22.53
C VAL A 202 35.76 4.38 23.99
N LEU A 203 34.73 4.34 24.81
CA LEU A 203 34.86 4.58 26.25
C LEU A 203 35.05 3.24 26.96
N GLU A 204 36.29 2.87 27.26
CA GLU A 204 36.58 1.72 28.13
C GLU A 204 36.43 2.15 29.60
N PHE A 205 35.31 1.79 30.21
CA PHE A 205 35.12 2.00 31.66
C PHE A 205 35.39 0.69 32.41
N GLN A 206 36.46 0.66 33.23
CA GLN A 206 36.68 -0.42 34.19
C GLN A 206 35.87 -0.15 35.47
N ASN A 207 35.19 -1.18 35.99
CA ASN A 207 34.47 -1.17 37.28
C ASN A 207 33.32 -0.14 37.45
N SER A 208 32.72 0.31 36.36
CA SER A 208 31.63 1.28 36.43
C SER A 208 30.27 0.59 36.62
N LYS A 209 29.48 0.96 37.64
CA LYS A 209 28.12 0.45 37.89
C LYS A 209 27.04 1.47 37.50
N GLY A 210 25.84 0.99 37.18
CA GLY A 210 24.68 1.85 36.94
C GLY A 210 24.68 2.49 35.56
N PHE A 211 24.78 3.82 35.49
CA PHE A 211 24.69 4.58 34.22
C PHE A 211 25.75 4.15 33.19
N TRP A 212 27.00 4.03 33.61
CA TRP A 212 28.16 3.77 32.74
C TRP A 212 28.20 2.33 32.19
N GLU A 213 27.81 1.34 32.99
CA GLU A 213 27.65 -0.05 32.53
C GLU A 213 26.54 -0.14 31.47
N LYS A 214 25.41 0.54 31.72
CA LYS A 214 24.32 0.65 30.77
C LYS A 214 24.76 1.38 29.49
N LEU A 215 25.59 2.41 29.62
CA LEU A 215 26.16 3.17 28.50
C LEU A 215 27.02 2.29 27.61
N ASN A 216 27.97 1.57 28.22
CA ASN A 216 28.90 0.70 27.53
C ASN A 216 28.18 -0.46 26.84
N SER A 217 27.20 -1.08 27.51
CA SER A 217 26.35 -2.11 26.90
C SER A 217 25.56 -1.61 25.69
N ASN A 218 25.10 -0.35 25.71
CA ASN A 218 24.43 0.25 24.53
C ASN A 218 25.42 0.64 23.42
N LEU A 219 26.67 0.99 23.76
CA LEU A 219 27.71 1.28 22.75
C LEU A 219 28.16 -0.01 22.06
N GLU A 220 28.30 -1.11 22.80
CA GLU A 220 28.59 -2.44 22.25
C GLU A 220 27.44 -2.96 21.38
N SER A 221 26.17 -2.76 21.77
CA SER A 221 25.03 -3.18 20.92
C SER A 221 24.94 -2.43 19.60
N VAL A 222 25.52 -1.22 19.52
CA VAL A 222 25.61 -0.41 18.29
C VAL A 222 26.77 -0.88 17.40
N LYS A 223 27.86 -1.42 17.97
CA LYS A 223 29.00 -1.95 17.19
C LYS A 223 28.63 -3.17 16.33
N TYR A 224 27.69 -3.98 16.80
CA TYR A 224 27.21 -5.18 16.09
C TYR A 224 25.84 -5.00 15.43
N ALA A 225 25.27 -3.79 15.49
CA ALA A 225 24.04 -3.50 14.76
C ALA A 225 24.34 -3.57 13.26
N GLU A 226 23.53 -4.31 12.52
CA GLU A 226 23.52 -4.26 11.06
C GLU A 226 23.45 -2.80 10.59
N PRO A 227 24.02 -2.45 9.42
CA PRO A 227 24.05 -1.07 8.93
C PRO A 227 22.67 -0.39 8.78
N HIS A 228 21.58 -1.15 8.91
CA HIS A 228 20.20 -0.67 8.81
C HIS A 228 19.42 -1.06 10.08
N LEU A 229 19.48 -0.23 11.12
CA LEU A 229 18.69 -0.39 12.35
C LEU A 229 17.17 -0.31 12.10
N HIS A 230 16.74 0.24 10.97
CA HIS A 230 15.33 0.43 10.64
C HIS A 230 14.72 -0.83 10.00
N PHE A 231 13.45 -1.06 10.27
CA PHE A 231 12.66 -2.08 9.61
C PHE A 231 12.60 -1.83 8.09
N HIS A 232 13.11 -2.77 7.30
CA HIS A 232 13.11 -2.71 5.84
C HIS A 232 12.15 -3.75 5.24
N ASN A 233 11.33 -3.30 4.29
CA ASN A 233 10.36 -4.15 3.61
C ASN A 233 10.98 -5.08 2.54
N ASN A 234 12.32 -5.13 2.40
CA ASN A 234 12.97 -5.99 1.39
C ASN A 234 12.75 -7.48 1.66
N VAL A 235 12.85 -7.89 2.92
CA VAL A 235 12.56 -9.28 3.32
C VAL A 235 11.08 -9.57 3.13
N LEU A 236 10.21 -8.65 3.57
CA LEU A 236 8.76 -8.74 3.40
C LEU A 236 8.37 -8.89 1.92
N ARG A 237 8.97 -8.11 1.03
CA ARG A 237 8.73 -8.16 -0.42
C ARG A 237 9.13 -9.51 -1.02
N ARG A 238 10.29 -10.04 -0.64
CA ARG A 238 10.75 -11.36 -1.12
C ARG A 238 9.79 -12.47 -0.69
N GLU A 239 9.42 -12.49 0.59
CA GLU A 239 8.47 -13.46 1.13
C GLU A 239 7.07 -13.31 0.49
N TRP A 240 6.63 -12.08 0.24
CA TRP A 240 5.37 -11.81 -0.45
C TRP A 240 5.35 -12.38 -1.87
N HIS A 241 6.41 -12.19 -2.66
CA HIS A 241 6.47 -12.75 -4.02
C HIS A 241 6.41 -14.28 -4.00
N ASN A 242 7.16 -14.92 -3.10
CA ASN A 242 7.16 -16.38 -2.96
C ASN A 242 5.77 -16.92 -2.59
N LEU A 243 5.11 -16.31 -1.61
CA LEU A 243 3.80 -16.77 -1.13
C LEU A 243 2.65 -16.41 -2.09
N SER A 244 2.76 -15.30 -2.81
CA SER A 244 1.74 -14.90 -3.80
C SER A 244 1.66 -15.90 -4.95
N GLU A 245 2.80 -16.41 -5.41
CA GLU A 245 2.87 -17.50 -6.39
C GLU A 245 2.29 -18.80 -5.82
N GLU A 246 2.65 -19.17 -4.58
CA GLU A 246 2.14 -20.37 -3.92
C GLU A 246 0.62 -20.34 -3.70
N VAL A 247 0.08 -19.20 -3.26
CA VAL A 247 -1.37 -19.00 -3.04
C VAL A 247 -2.12 -19.04 -4.36
N SER A 248 -1.58 -18.43 -5.41
CA SER A 248 -2.15 -18.54 -6.76
C SER A 248 -2.19 -20.00 -7.23
N CYS A 249 -1.16 -20.79 -6.96
CA CYS A 249 -1.11 -22.22 -7.27
C CYS A 249 -2.09 -23.08 -6.45
N LEU A 250 -2.36 -22.71 -5.19
CA LEU A 250 -3.33 -23.38 -4.33
C LEU A 250 -4.77 -23.17 -4.85
N PHE A 251 -5.09 -21.99 -5.39
CA PHE A 251 -6.39 -21.74 -6.01
C PHE A 251 -6.56 -22.37 -7.40
N THR A 252 -5.48 -22.84 -8.04
CA THR A 252 -5.50 -23.53 -9.34
C THR A 252 -5.42 -25.06 -9.23
N ASN A 253 -5.61 -25.66 -8.04
CA ASN A 253 -5.61 -27.12 -7.82
C ASN A 253 -4.32 -27.85 -8.27
N GLN A 254 -3.15 -27.21 -8.29
CA GLN A 254 -1.95 -27.82 -8.91
C GLN A 254 -0.88 -28.41 -7.98
N ARG A 255 -0.98 -28.37 -6.64
CA ARG A 255 -0.07 -29.16 -5.77
C ARG A 255 -0.71 -29.64 -4.47
N GLU A 256 -0.65 -30.95 -4.25
CA GLU A 256 -0.99 -31.64 -2.98
C GLU A 256 0.19 -31.67 -1.97
N ASP A 257 1.05 -30.66 -1.92
CA ASP A 257 2.20 -30.68 -1.01
C ASP A 257 1.83 -30.15 0.38
N ARG A 258 1.82 -31.06 1.37
CA ARG A 258 1.30 -30.86 2.75
C ARG A 258 2.19 -30.02 3.69
N ARG A 259 3.34 -29.48 3.24
CA ARG A 259 4.30 -28.77 4.12
C ARG A 259 4.05 -27.25 4.35
N PRO A 260 3.45 -26.45 3.43
CA PRO A 260 3.21 -25.02 3.65
C PRO A 260 2.00 -24.65 4.53
N ALA A 261 1.10 -25.61 4.81
CA ALA A 261 -0.20 -25.31 5.43
C ALA A 261 -0.09 -24.71 6.85
N ALA A 262 0.90 -25.12 7.66
CA ALA A 262 1.04 -24.64 9.03
C ALA A 262 1.58 -23.20 9.12
N TYR A 263 2.54 -22.85 8.26
CA TYR A 263 3.11 -21.50 8.18
C TYR A 263 2.07 -20.50 7.64
N LEU A 264 1.41 -20.85 6.54
CA LEU A 264 0.30 -20.05 5.99
C LEU A 264 -0.83 -19.89 7.00
N ARG A 265 -1.21 -20.97 7.70
CA ARG A 265 -2.23 -20.89 8.76
C ARG A 265 -1.83 -19.94 9.87
N ASN A 266 -0.57 -19.94 10.32
CA ASN A 266 -0.09 -19.00 11.33
C ASN A 266 -0.15 -17.54 10.83
N ILE A 267 0.21 -17.30 9.58
CA ILE A 267 0.11 -15.97 8.96
C ILE A 267 -1.36 -15.50 8.91
N PHE A 268 -2.28 -16.36 8.46
CA PHE A 268 -3.70 -16.03 8.46
C PHE A 268 -4.28 -15.84 9.86
N GLU A 269 -3.86 -16.64 10.85
CA GLU A 269 -4.25 -16.45 12.26
C GLU A 269 -3.73 -15.13 12.83
N ASN A 270 -2.53 -14.69 12.41
CA ASN A 270 -2.09 -13.33 12.70
C ASN A 270 -3.08 -12.35 12.08
N ALA A 271 -3.35 -12.42 10.78
CA ALA A 271 -4.25 -11.51 10.07
C ALA A 271 -5.70 -11.45 10.61
N LYS A 272 -6.24 -12.56 11.14
CA LYS A 272 -7.60 -12.60 11.71
C LYS A 272 -7.82 -11.65 12.88
N LYS A 273 -6.76 -11.29 13.62
CA LYS A 273 -6.87 -10.26 14.69
C LYS A 273 -7.15 -8.85 14.15
N TYR A 274 -7.09 -8.64 12.83
CA TYR A 274 -7.05 -7.33 12.18
C TYR A 274 -8.21 -7.07 11.20
N VAL A 275 -9.00 -8.09 10.87
CA VAL A 275 -10.14 -8.01 9.92
C VAL A 275 -11.23 -7.03 10.40
N LEU A 276 -11.22 -6.64 11.67
CA LEU A 276 -12.27 -5.81 12.29
C LEU A 276 -11.96 -4.32 12.36
N LEU A 277 -10.75 -3.85 12.03
CA LEU A 277 -10.34 -2.53 12.53
C LEU A 277 -10.67 -1.34 11.62
N VAL A 278 -10.67 -1.44 10.29
CA VAL A 278 -11.23 -0.38 9.39
C VAL A 278 -11.51 -0.93 7.97
N PRO A 279 -12.59 -1.70 7.72
CA PRO A 279 -12.95 -2.08 6.36
C PRO A 279 -13.52 -0.88 5.59
N LEU A 280 -13.11 -0.69 4.33
CA LEU A 280 -13.86 0.14 3.37
C LEU A 280 -15.15 -0.57 2.98
N PHE A 281 -15.10 -1.90 2.86
CA PHE A 281 -16.23 -2.80 2.71
C PHE A 281 -16.03 -4.07 3.54
N GLN A 282 -17.12 -4.68 4.03
CA GLN A 282 -17.06 -6.01 4.64
C GLN A 282 -16.75 -7.05 3.56
N GLU A 283 -15.46 -7.30 3.34
CA GLU A 283 -14.98 -8.26 2.35
C GLU A 283 -13.77 -9.04 2.88
N GLU A 284 -13.75 -10.34 2.59
CA GLU A 284 -12.60 -11.21 2.84
C GLU A 284 -11.61 -11.09 1.69
N ASP A 285 -10.68 -10.14 1.79
CA ASP A 285 -9.55 -10.03 0.88
C ASP A 285 -8.37 -10.89 1.39
N TYR A 286 -8.28 -12.14 0.91
CA TYR A 286 -7.25 -13.08 1.35
C TYR A 286 -5.83 -12.61 1.02
N GLN A 287 -5.63 -11.86 -0.07
CA GLN A 287 -4.31 -11.33 -0.43
C GLN A 287 -3.88 -10.27 0.56
N GLN A 288 -4.77 -9.33 0.90
CA GLN A 288 -4.46 -8.30 1.90
C GLN A 288 -4.32 -8.91 3.30
N GLN A 289 -5.14 -9.91 3.65
CA GLN A 289 -4.99 -10.65 4.91
C GLN A 289 -3.61 -11.31 5.02
N LEU A 290 -3.16 -11.99 3.96
CA LEU A 290 -1.84 -12.60 3.94
C LEU A 290 -0.75 -11.55 4.13
N LEU A 291 -0.80 -10.43 3.38
CA LEU A 291 0.19 -9.36 3.48
C LEU A 291 0.23 -8.71 4.88
N MET A 292 -0.94 -8.50 5.51
CA MET A 292 -1.04 -8.06 6.90
C MET A 292 -0.35 -9.05 7.85
N GLY A 293 -0.65 -10.34 7.74
CA GLY A 293 -0.05 -11.38 8.58
C GLY A 293 1.47 -11.49 8.42
N LEU A 294 1.98 -11.31 7.19
CA LEU A 294 3.41 -11.28 6.89
C LEU A 294 4.08 -10.08 7.55
N MET A 295 3.51 -8.90 7.40
CA MET A 295 4.05 -7.67 7.99
C MET A 295 4.13 -7.78 9.51
N VAL A 296 3.09 -8.33 10.15
CA VAL A 296 3.07 -8.60 11.59
C VAL A 296 4.20 -9.53 11.99
N ALA A 297 4.38 -10.64 11.27
CA ALA A 297 5.43 -11.61 11.59
C ALA A 297 6.84 -11.00 11.46
N GLN A 298 7.10 -10.28 10.38
CA GLN A 298 8.41 -9.68 10.10
C GLN A 298 8.73 -8.53 11.06
N LEU A 299 7.77 -7.63 11.31
CA LEU A 299 7.97 -6.52 12.25
C LEU A 299 8.16 -7.03 13.68
N LYS A 300 7.38 -8.05 14.09
CA LYS A 300 7.53 -8.69 15.40
C LYS A 300 8.93 -9.29 15.55
N ASP A 301 9.41 -10.02 14.55
CA ASP A 301 10.74 -10.62 14.60
C ASP A 301 11.84 -9.54 14.68
N HIS A 302 11.75 -8.50 13.87
CA HIS A 302 12.67 -7.35 13.93
C HIS A 302 12.67 -6.69 15.32
N LEU A 303 11.50 -6.35 15.86
CA LEU A 303 11.41 -5.72 17.18
C LEU A 303 11.87 -6.66 18.31
N MET A 304 11.61 -7.97 18.24
CA MET A 304 12.10 -8.91 19.24
C MET A 304 13.63 -9.02 19.25
N ARG A 305 14.29 -8.87 18.10
CA ARG A 305 15.77 -8.88 18.02
C ARG A 305 16.37 -7.67 18.72
N HIS A 306 15.79 -6.48 18.55
CA HIS A 306 16.37 -5.21 19.02
C HIS A 306 15.79 -4.64 20.33
N LEU A 307 14.55 -5.00 20.68
CA LEU A 307 13.82 -4.55 21.88
C LEU A 307 13.58 -5.69 22.88
N GLN A 308 14.61 -6.49 23.17
CA GLN A 308 14.50 -7.66 24.08
C GLN A 308 13.97 -7.31 25.49
N TYR A 309 14.13 -6.05 25.93
CA TYR A 309 13.62 -5.56 27.22
C TYR A 309 12.12 -5.23 27.22
N VAL A 310 11.52 -5.01 26.05
CA VAL A 310 10.09 -4.75 25.88
C VAL A 310 9.42 -6.12 25.84
N GLY A 311 8.81 -6.56 26.94
CA GLY A 311 8.25 -7.91 27.03
C GLY A 311 7.36 -8.31 25.84
N LYS A 312 7.35 -9.60 25.48
CA LYS A 312 6.70 -10.13 24.26
C LYS A 312 5.27 -9.62 24.03
N LYS A 313 4.44 -9.55 25.07
CA LYS A 313 3.05 -9.04 24.99
C LYS A 313 2.99 -7.57 24.54
N LYS A 314 3.93 -6.74 24.98
CA LYS A 314 4.00 -5.34 24.59
C LYS A 314 4.50 -5.19 23.15
N ILE A 315 5.45 -6.01 22.71
CA ILE A 315 5.85 -6.06 21.28
C ILE A 315 4.67 -6.48 20.41
N ASP A 316 3.92 -7.52 20.81
CA ASP A 316 2.72 -7.95 20.08
C ASP A 316 1.73 -6.79 19.92
N GLN A 317 1.51 -5.98 20.97
CA GLN A 317 0.64 -4.81 20.91
C GLN A 317 1.19 -3.71 19.99
N ILE A 318 2.49 -3.41 20.06
CA ILE A 318 3.12 -2.40 19.19
C ILE A 318 2.98 -2.78 17.71
N VAL A 319 3.20 -4.06 17.38
CA VAL A 319 3.04 -4.56 16.01
C VAL A 319 1.57 -4.49 15.57
N LEU A 320 0.65 -4.81 16.48
CA LEU A 320 -0.79 -4.68 16.25
C LEU A 320 -1.17 -3.24 15.90
N ASP A 321 -0.72 -2.30 16.72
CA ASP A 321 -1.00 -0.87 16.58
C ASP A 321 -0.35 -0.27 15.33
N TYR A 322 0.85 -0.73 14.95
CA TYR A 322 1.53 -0.32 13.72
C TYR A 322 0.68 -0.61 12.47
N VAL A 323 0.22 -1.85 12.31
CA VAL A 323 -0.59 -2.25 11.15
C VAL A 323 -1.95 -1.56 11.17
N ALA A 324 -2.58 -1.44 12.35
CA ALA A 324 -3.86 -0.74 12.48
C ALA A 324 -3.75 0.75 12.09
N LYS A 325 -2.70 1.44 12.54
CA LYS A 325 -2.44 2.85 12.21
C LYS A 325 -2.13 3.04 10.73
N LEU A 326 -1.37 2.12 10.12
CA LEU A 326 -1.09 2.12 8.68
C LEU A 326 -2.39 2.04 7.87
N LEU A 327 -3.27 1.07 8.17
CA LEU A 327 -4.56 0.91 7.48
C LEU A 327 -5.47 2.12 7.71
N ASN A 328 -5.48 2.67 8.92
CA ASN A 328 -6.22 3.89 9.25
C ASN A 328 -5.74 5.10 8.44
N LEU A 329 -4.44 5.26 8.24
CA LEU A 329 -3.88 6.33 7.39
C LEU A 329 -4.36 6.22 5.95
N VAL A 330 -4.33 5.03 5.35
CA VAL A 330 -4.85 4.81 3.99
C VAL A 330 -6.35 5.09 3.92
N HIS A 331 -7.13 4.59 4.90
CA HIS A 331 -8.55 4.87 4.99
C HIS A 331 -8.84 6.38 5.12
N ARG A 332 -8.00 7.10 5.87
CA ARG A 332 -8.14 8.56 6.04
C ARG A 332 -7.89 9.32 4.74
N ILE A 333 -6.83 8.97 4.00
CA ILE A 333 -6.58 9.54 2.66
C ILE A 333 -7.81 9.33 1.79
N MET A 334 -8.34 8.10 1.77
CA MET A 334 -9.54 7.76 1.00
C MET A 334 -10.76 8.57 1.42
N LYS A 335 -11.05 8.64 2.72
CA LYS A 335 -12.18 9.42 3.27
C LYS A 335 -12.09 10.89 2.87
N GLU A 336 -10.89 11.46 2.92
CA GLU A 336 -10.72 12.87 2.62
C GLU A 336 -10.81 13.19 1.14
N VAL A 337 -10.24 12.33 0.31
CA VAL A 337 -10.40 12.38 -1.14
C VAL A 337 -11.89 12.24 -1.52
N TRP A 338 -12.62 11.32 -0.87
CA TRP A 338 -14.05 11.14 -1.08
C TRP A 338 -14.85 12.40 -0.76
N ARG A 339 -14.53 13.05 0.36
CA ARG A 339 -15.15 14.29 0.82
C ARG A 339 -14.87 15.45 -0.14
N ARG A 340 -13.62 15.59 -0.57
CA ARG A 340 -13.17 16.65 -1.48
C ARG A 340 -13.92 16.63 -2.81
N TYR A 341 -14.15 15.45 -3.38
CA TYR A 341 -14.89 15.29 -4.64
C TYR A 341 -16.41 15.11 -4.45
N GLN A 342 -16.92 15.27 -3.22
CA GLN A 342 -18.36 15.20 -2.87
C GLN A 342 -19.05 13.93 -3.38
N LEU A 343 -18.35 12.79 -3.34
CA LEU A 343 -18.89 11.54 -3.86
C LEU A 343 -19.96 10.97 -2.92
N HIS A 344 -21.14 10.65 -3.46
CA HIS A 344 -22.21 10.00 -2.71
C HIS A 344 -21.91 8.52 -2.41
N SER A 345 -22.62 7.93 -1.46
CA SER A 345 -22.43 6.53 -1.00
C SER A 345 -22.88 5.45 -2.01
N CYS A 346 -23.39 5.81 -3.19
CA CYS A 346 -23.79 4.86 -4.23
C CYS A 346 -22.61 4.40 -5.09
N ILE A 347 -21.66 3.71 -4.46
CA ILE A 347 -20.36 3.35 -5.06
C ILE A 347 -20.44 2.23 -6.11
N PHE A 348 -21.61 1.65 -6.37
CA PHE A 348 -21.77 0.56 -7.32
C PHE A 348 -23.17 0.56 -7.95
N CYS A 349 -23.60 1.67 -8.53
CA CYS A 349 -24.60 1.60 -9.59
C CYS A 349 -23.80 1.49 -10.89
N PHE A 350 -23.94 0.44 -11.69
CA PHE A 350 -23.15 0.31 -12.93
C PHE A 350 -23.88 0.86 -14.16
N ASP A 351 -25.13 1.30 -13.99
CA ASP A 351 -26.00 1.77 -15.07
C ASP A 351 -25.62 3.16 -15.58
N GLU A 352 -24.98 3.96 -14.73
CA GLU A 352 -24.56 5.32 -15.06
C GLU A 352 -23.05 5.42 -15.35
N ARG A 353 -22.67 6.38 -16.18
CA ARG A 353 -21.25 6.69 -16.41
C ARG A 353 -20.66 7.43 -15.21
N GLY A 354 -19.40 7.16 -14.90
CA GLY A 354 -18.67 7.84 -13.85
C GLY A 354 -18.54 9.36 -14.09
N SER A 355 -18.67 10.13 -13.02
CA SER A 355 -18.44 11.58 -12.97
C SER A 355 -16.94 11.92 -13.02
N ALA A 356 -16.62 13.19 -13.28
CA ALA A 356 -15.23 13.69 -13.24
C ALA A 356 -14.58 13.52 -11.84
N GLY A 357 -15.39 13.63 -10.77
CA GLY A 357 -14.94 13.36 -9.40
C GLY A 357 -14.58 11.88 -9.20
N GLU A 358 -15.42 10.95 -9.67
CA GLU A 358 -15.14 9.52 -9.60
C GLU A 358 -13.86 9.15 -10.38
N PHE A 359 -13.65 9.79 -11.54
CA PHE A 359 -12.43 9.62 -12.33
C PHE A 359 -11.18 10.13 -11.60
N ALA A 360 -11.28 11.29 -10.91
CA ALA A 360 -10.18 11.81 -10.11
C ALA A 360 -9.85 10.89 -8.91
N VAL A 361 -10.88 10.36 -8.23
CA VAL A 361 -10.69 9.40 -7.13
C VAL A 361 -10.09 8.09 -7.63
N PHE A 362 -10.52 7.59 -8.80
CA PHE A 362 -9.91 6.42 -9.43
C PHE A 362 -8.40 6.60 -9.66
N HIS A 363 -7.99 7.78 -10.12
CA HIS A 363 -6.57 8.09 -10.30
C HIS A 363 -5.81 8.15 -8.98
N ILE A 364 -6.37 8.78 -7.95
CA ILE A 364 -5.76 8.84 -6.63
C ILE A 364 -5.63 7.43 -6.01
N MET A 365 -6.66 6.59 -6.14
CA MET A 365 -6.59 5.18 -5.72
C MET A 365 -5.50 4.40 -6.45
N SER A 366 -5.37 4.61 -7.77
CA SER A 366 -4.31 3.96 -8.55
C SER A 366 -2.91 4.37 -8.04
N ARG A 367 -2.73 5.64 -7.66
CA ARG A 367 -1.49 6.12 -7.04
C ARG A 367 -1.25 5.58 -5.64
N ILE A 368 -2.29 5.44 -4.82
CA ILE A 368 -2.20 4.79 -3.51
C ILE A 368 -1.78 3.32 -3.66
N LEU A 369 -2.34 2.61 -4.64
CA LEU A 369 -1.99 1.22 -4.94
C LEU A 369 -0.51 1.11 -5.34
N GLU A 370 -0.04 2.00 -6.22
CA GLU A 370 1.37 2.04 -6.63
C GLU A 370 2.30 2.34 -5.45
N ALA A 371 1.94 3.32 -4.60
CA ALA A 371 2.67 3.65 -3.39
C ALA A 371 2.73 2.45 -2.42
N ALA A 372 1.60 1.77 -2.20
CA ALA A 372 1.52 0.59 -1.34
C ALA A 372 2.33 -0.60 -1.88
N ASN A 373 2.25 -0.87 -3.18
CA ASN A 373 3.07 -1.89 -3.85
C ASN A 373 4.57 -1.57 -3.74
N GLY A 374 4.93 -0.30 -3.95
CA GLY A 374 6.30 0.20 -3.79
C GLY A 374 6.84 0.02 -2.37
N MET A 375 6.00 0.03 -1.35
CA MET A 375 6.42 -0.21 0.04
C MET A 375 6.10 -1.62 0.55
N CYS A 376 5.48 -2.50 -0.24
CA CYS A 376 4.94 -3.78 0.20
C CYS A 376 4.01 -3.65 1.43
N MET A 377 3.10 -2.67 1.39
CA MET A 377 2.17 -2.39 2.48
C MET A 377 0.76 -2.94 2.21
N PRO A 378 0.06 -3.45 3.24
CA PRO A 378 -1.32 -3.88 3.09
C PRO A 378 -2.26 -2.68 2.92
N LEU A 379 -3.31 -2.89 2.15
CA LEU A 379 -4.40 -1.96 1.93
C LEU A 379 -5.64 -2.36 2.75
N PRO A 380 -6.51 -1.40 3.11
CA PRO A 380 -7.76 -1.70 3.81
C PRO A 380 -8.65 -2.68 3.03
N PRO A 381 -9.32 -3.64 3.71
CA PRO A 381 -10.27 -4.54 3.06
C PRO A 381 -11.34 -3.77 2.27
N GLY A 382 -11.62 -4.21 1.04
CA GLY A 382 -12.55 -3.55 0.12
C GLY A 382 -11.93 -2.49 -0.79
N PHE A 383 -10.64 -2.16 -0.62
CA PHE A 383 -9.95 -1.20 -1.50
C PHE A 383 -9.98 -1.62 -2.97
N HIS A 384 -9.63 -2.88 -3.27
CA HIS A 384 -9.60 -3.40 -4.64
C HIS A 384 -10.99 -3.45 -5.28
N THR A 385 -12.02 -3.81 -4.50
CA THR A 385 -13.42 -3.80 -4.96
C THR A 385 -13.89 -2.41 -5.31
N LEU A 386 -13.57 -1.41 -4.48
CA LEU A 386 -13.86 -0.01 -4.75
C LEU A 386 -13.13 0.49 -6.01
N HIS A 387 -11.84 0.18 -6.13
CA HIS A 387 -11.00 0.58 -7.26
C HIS A 387 -11.49 -0.01 -8.58
N LEU A 388 -11.87 -1.30 -8.59
CA LEU A 388 -12.47 -1.96 -9.74
C LEU A 388 -13.84 -1.37 -10.09
N GLY A 389 -14.69 -1.10 -9.10
CA GLY A 389 -16.00 -0.49 -9.31
C GLY A 389 -15.90 0.88 -10.00
N LEU A 390 -14.99 1.73 -9.51
CA LEU A 390 -14.68 3.01 -10.14
C LEU A 390 -14.10 2.81 -11.55
N GLY A 391 -13.19 1.84 -11.73
CA GLY A 391 -12.63 1.51 -13.03
C GLY A 391 -13.70 1.15 -14.08
N VAL A 392 -14.68 0.33 -13.71
CA VAL A 392 -15.80 -0.04 -14.59
C VAL A 392 -16.64 1.19 -14.99
N ARG A 393 -16.92 2.09 -14.05
CA ARG A 393 -17.74 3.29 -14.29
C ARG A 393 -16.99 4.36 -15.10
N CYS A 394 -15.68 4.48 -14.89
CA CYS A 394 -14.86 5.60 -15.34
C CYS A 394 -14.10 5.33 -16.64
N LEU A 395 -13.69 4.08 -16.89
CA LEU A 395 -12.80 3.73 -17.99
C LEU A 395 -13.56 3.18 -19.21
N PRO A 396 -13.08 3.46 -20.44
CA PRO A 396 -13.49 2.69 -21.61
C PRO A 396 -13.13 1.22 -21.47
N LEU A 397 -13.92 0.33 -22.08
CA LEU A 397 -13.72 -1.13 -22.00
C LEU A 397 -12.28 -1.55 -22.31
N HIS A 398 -11.66 -1.04 -23.38
CA HIS A 398 -10.29 -1.43 -23.75
C HIS A 398 -9.27 -1.05 -22.66
N THR A 399 -9.40 0.13 -22.06
CA THR A 399 -8.51 0.61 -20.98
C THR A 399 -8.74 -0.20 -19.72
N LEU A 400 -10.01 -0.47 -19.37
CA LEU A 400 -10.37 -1.32 -18.24
C LEU A 400 -9.72 -2.70 -18.34
N LEU A 401 -9.84 -3.36 -19.50
CA LEU A 401 -9.25 -4.67 -19.74
C LEU A 401 -7.72 -4.62 -19.65
N HIS A 402 -7.09 -3.58 -20.19
CA HIS A 402 -5.64 -3.40 -20.06
C HIS A 402 -5.18 -3.28 -18.60
N TYR A 403 -5.93 -2.55 -17.77
CA TYR A 403 -5.64 -2.42 -16.33
C TYR A 403 -5.82 -3.75 -15.59
N ILE A 404 -6.80 -4.56 -15.98
CA ILE A 404 -7.01 -5.91 -15.43
C ILE A 404 -5.87 -6.84 -15.85
N ASP A 405 -5.54 -6.85 -17.15
CA ASP A 405 -4.53 -7.73 -17.74
C ASP A 405 -3.11 -7.44 -17.19
N ASN A 406 -2.84 -6.18 -16.84
CA ASN A 406 -1.57 -5.78 -16.20
C ASN A 406 -1.57 -5.95 -14.66
N GLY A 407 -2.66 -6.44 -14.06
CA GLY A 407 -2.76 -6.61 -12.61
C GLY A 407 -2.87 -5.31 -11.80
N VAL A 408 -3.27 -4.20 -12.42
CA VAL A 408 -3.59 -2.95 -11.70
C VAL A 408 -4.98 -3.02 -11.07
N LEU A 409 -5.93 -3.63 -11.78
CA LEU A 409 -7.29 -3.85 -11.29
C LEU A 409 -7.50 -5.33 -10.96
N HIS A 410 -7.65 -5.63 -9.68
CA HIS A 410 -7.89 -6.99 -9.22
C HIS A 410 -9.38 -7.35 -9.30
N LEU A 411 -9.68 -8.46 -9.97
CA LEU A 411 -11.04 -8.99 -10.06
C LEU A 411 -11.46 -9.61 -8.73
N THR A 412 -12.31 -8.90 -7.98
CA THR A 412 -12.84 -9.37 -6.70
C THR A 412 -14.19 -10.06 -6.86
N GLU A 413 -14.47 -11.08 -6.03
CA GLU A 413 -15.72 -11.83 -6.08
C GLU A 413 -16.94 -10.91 -5.88
N THR A 414 -16.84 -9.97 -4.94
CA THR A 414 -17.92 -9.06 -4.56
C THR A 414 -18.27 -8.10 -5.69
N CYS A 415 -17.27 -7.48 -6.30
CA CYS A 415 -17.48 -6.53 -7.38
C CYS A 415 -18.08 -7.22 -8.60
N VAL A 416 -17.53 -8.37 -9.01
CA VAL A 416 -17.99 -9.09 -10.19
C VAL A 416 -19.39 -9.66 -9.99
N ARG A 417 -19.70 -10.21 -8.80
CA ARG A 417 -21.06 -10.67 -8.47
C ARG A 417 -22.06 -9.52 -8.57
N LYS A 418 -21.69 -8.33 -8.11
CA LYS A 418 -22.55 -7.14 -8.18
C LYS A 418 -22.70 -6.64 -9.62
N LEU A 419 -21.60 -6.60 -10.38
CA LEU A 419 -21.60 -6.24 -11.80
C LEU A 419 -22.56 -7.11 -12.63
N LEU A 420 -22.54 -8.43 -12.42
CA LEU A 420 -23.39 -9.36 -13.13
C LEU A 420 -24.88 -9.22 -12.79
N LYS A 421 -25.19 -8.78 -11.55
CA LYS A 421 -26.56 -8.58 -11.06
C LYS A 421 -27.15 -7.24 -11.48
N ASP A 422 -26.36 -6.18 -11.42
CA ASP A 422 -26.85 -4.81 -11.57
C ASP A 422 -26.99 -4.44 -13.05
N LEU A 423 -26.06 -4.87 -13.90
CA LEU A 423 -26.12 -4.57 -15.34
C LEU A 423 -27.16 -5.42 -16.06
N ASP A 424 -27.88 -4.83 -17.00
CA ASP A 424 -28.73 -5.55 -17.94
C ASP A 424 -27.92 -6.35 -18.99
N ASP A 425 -28.62 -7.12 -19.82
CA ASP A 425 -28.04 -7.93 -20.90
C ASP A 425 -28.14 -7.21 -22.26
N THR A 426 -27.92 -5.89 -22.28
CA THR A 426 -27.72 -5.17 -23.56
C THR A 426 -26.41 -5.61 -24.22
N GLU A 427 -26.31 -5.55 -25.55
CA GLU A 427 -25.11 -5.99 -26.30
C GLU A 427 -23.79 -5.40 -25.75
N LYS A 428 -23.83 -4.12 -25.34
CA LYS A 428 -22.70 -3.43 -24.73
C LYS A 428 -22.32 -4.03 -23.36
N ASN A 429 -23.31 -4.30 -22.51
CA ASN A 429 -23.11 -4.82 -21.17
C ASN A 429 -22.77 -6.31 -21.19
N GLU A 430 -23.37 -7.11 -22.08
CA GLU A 430 -22.97 -8.50 -22.32
C GLU A 430 -21.50 -8.58 -22.75
N LYS A 431 -21.05 -7.70 -23.65
CA LYS A 431 -19.64 -7.63 -24.05
C LYS A 431 -18.71 -7.32 -22.88
N LEU A 432 -19.10 -6.41 -21.98
CA LEU A 432 -18.35 -6.09 -20.76
C LEU A 432 -18.32 -7.30 -19.80
N LYS A 433 -19.48 -7.88 -19.47
CA LYS A 433 -19.63 -9.05 -18.59
C LYS A 433 -18.78 -10.21 -19.11
N PHE A 434 -18.88 -10.53 -20.41
CA PHE A 434 -18.10 -11.59 -21.04
C PHE A 434 -16.59 -11.31 -20.98
N SER A 435 -16.16 -10.08 -21.28
CA SER A 435 -14.74 -9.71 -21.27
C SER A 435 -14.11 -9.81 -19.89
N ILE A 436 -14.88 -9.59 -18.82
CA ILE A 436 -14.45 -9.74 -17.43
C ILE A 436 -14.47 -11.21 -16.99
N VAL A 437 -15.56 -11.94 -17.26
CA VAL A 437 -15.72 -13.34 -16.86
C VAL A 437 -14.62 -14.23 -17.48
N THR A 438 -14.25 -13.97 -18.73
CA THR A 438 -13.16 -14.70 -19.41
C THR A 438 -11.77 -14.50 -18.80
N ARG A 439 -11.59 -13.47 -17.97
CA ARG A 439 -10.32 -13.15 -17.29
C ARG A 439 -10.31 -13.58 -15.82
N LEU A 440 -11.40 -14.16 -15.31
CA LEU A 440 -11.47 -14.62 -13.94
C LEU A 440 -10.59 -15.87 -13.73
N PRO A 441 -9.86 -15.97 -12.61
CA PRO A 441 -9.29 -17.23 -12.16
C PRO A 441 -10.38 -18.31 -12.03
N GLU A 442 -10.05 -19.56 -12.34
CA GLU A 442 -11.03 -20.66 -12.40
C GLU A 442 -11.84 -20.80 -11.09
N ALA A 443 -11.18 -20.66 -9.94
CA ALA A 443 -11.85 -20.73 -8.63
C ALA A 443 -12.91 -19.62 -8.41
N LEU A 444 -12.64 -18.40 -8.87
CA LEU A 444 -13.58 -17.28 -8.79
C LEU A 444 -14.68 -17.39 -9.84
N GLY A 445 -14.30 -17.75 -11.08
CA GLY A 445 -15.25 -17.98 -12.16
C GLY A 445 -16.31 -19.00 -11.77
N GLN A 446 -15.94 -20.10 -11.12
CA GLN A 446 -16.90 -21.13 -10.69
C GLN A 446 -17.96 -20.62 -9.71
N LYS A 447 -17.58 -19.76 -8.75
CA LYS A 447 -18.54 -19.18 -7.79
C LYS A 447 -19.44 -18.13 -8.46
N VAL A 448 -18.89 -17.37 -9.40
CA VAL A 448 -19.53 -16.20 -10.00
C VAL A 448 -20.45 -16.60 -11.18
N CYS A 449 -20.10 -17.62 -11.96
CA CYS A 449 -20.87 -18.06 -13.13
C CYS A 449 -22.31 -18.51 -12.81
N GLN A 450 -22.60 -18.85 -11.54
CA GLN A 450 -23.95 -19.20 -11.09
C GLN A 450 -24.91 -17.98 -11.04
N PHE A 451 -24.37 -16.76 -11.04
CA PHE A 451 -25.15 -15.53 -10.87
C PHE A 451 -25.54 -14.83 -12.18
N TRP A 452 -25.09 -15.34 -13.34
CA TRP A 452 -25.45 -14.79 -14.64
C TRP A 452 -26.01 -15.89 -15.54
N ASN A 453 -27.31 -15.79 -15.84
CA ASN A 453 -28.08 -16.75 -16.63
C ASN A 453 -27.81 -16.59 -18.14
N HIS A 454 -26.55 -16.70 -18.56
CA HIS A 454 -26.13 -16.56 -19.96
C HIS A 454 -25.80 -17.93 -20.58
N PRO A 455 -26.10 -18.18 -21.87
CA PRO A 455 -25.85 -19.46 -22.55
C PRO A 455 -24.40 -19.94 -22.48
N ILE A 456 -23.43 -19.03 -22.38
CA ILE A 456 -22.00 -19.37 -22.21
C ILE A 456 -21.74 -19.94 -20.81
N ASN A 457 -22.33 -19.38 -19.75
CA ASN A 457 -22.21 -19.92 -18.40
C ASN A 457 -22.90 -21.28 -18.29
N ALA A 458 -24.06 -21.42 -18.93
CA ALA A 458 -24.74 -22.71 -19.03
C ALA A 458 -23.83 -23.76 -19.68
N ASN A 459 -23.12 -23.42 -20.77
CA ASN A 459 -22.18 -24.32 -21.44
C ASN A 459 -21.00 -24.72 -20.55
N VAL A 460 -20.41 -23.77 -19.82
CA VAL A 460 -19.32 -24.06 -18.86
C VAL A 460 -19.79 -24.98 -17.73
N ILE A 461 -20.98 -24.72 -17.17
CA ILE A 461 -21.60 -25.54 -16.13
C ILE A 461 -21.90 -26.95 -16.66
N ALA A 462 -22.48 -27.06 -17.86
CA ALA A 462 -22.77 -28.32 -18.52
C ALA A 462 -21.49 -29.14 -18.77
N ARG A 463 -20.43 -28.53 -19.32
CA ARG A 463 -19.14 -29.21 -19.56
C ARG A 463 -18.51 -29.71 -18.26
N LYS A 464 -18.59 -28.94 -17.18
CA LYS A 464 -18.05 -29.35 -15.87
C LYS A 464 -18.84 -30.52 -15.28
N TYR A 465 -20.17 -30.48 -15.36
CA TYR A 465 -21.03 -31.58 -14.94
C TYR A 465 -20.71 -32.88 -15.71
N VAL A 466 -20.56 -32.78 -17.04
CA VAL A 466 -20.15 -33.91 -17.89
C VAL A 466 -18.77 -34.45 -17.49
N LYS A 467 -17.78 -33.57 -17.29
CA LYS A 467 -16.44 -33.96 -16.83
C LYS A 467 -16.49 -34.73 -15.50
N LEU A 468 -17.27 -34.24 -14.53
CA LEU A 468 -17.43 -34.87 -13.21
C LEU A 468 -18.08 -36.26 -13.30
N LEU A 469 -19.10 -36.42 -14.16
CA LEU A 469 -19.72 -37.72 -14.42
C LEU A 469 -18.76 -38.72 -15.10
N ILE A 470 -17.97 -38.25 -16.08
CA ILE A 470 -16.99 -39.08 -16.78
C ILE A 470 -15.84 -39.50 -15.86
N GLU A 471 -15.33 -38.60 -15.02
CA GLU A 471 -14.28 -38.92 -14.03
C GLU A 471 -14.77 -39.95 -12.99
N LYS A 472 -16.02 -39.83 -12.52
CA LYS A 472 -16.66 -40.85 -11.67
C LYS A 472 -16.81 -42.20 -12.37
N LEU A 473 -17.06 -42.21 -13.67
CA LEU A 473 -17.10 -43.43 -14.47
C LEU A 473 -15.71 -44.08 -14.58
N GLY A 474 -14.66 -43.29 -14.84
CA GLY A 474 -13.28 -43.77 -14.91
C GLY A 474 -12.81 -44.47 -13.64
N ASN A 475 -13.20 -43.94 -12.47
CA ASN A 475 -12.90 -44.57 -11.18
C ASN A 475 -13.71 -45.86 -10.89
N ARG A 476 -14.86 -46.06 -11.56
CA ARG A 476 -15.70 -47.27 -11.46
C ARG A 476 -15.37 -48.33 -12.53
N GLN A 477 -14.68 -47.96 -13.61
CA GLN A 477 -14.39 -48.85 -14.74
C GLN A 477 -13.32 -49.92 -14.47
N CYS A 478 -12.69 -49.95 -13.29
CA CYS A 478 -11.86 -51.10 -12.86
C CYS A 478 -12.66 -52.41 -12.63
N SER A 479 -13.95 -52.47 -12.94
CA SER A 479 -14.78 -53.67 -12.67
C SER A 479 -15.86 -53.99 -13.70
N ARG A 480 -15.82 -53.44 -14.93
CA ARG A 480 -16.71 -53.87 -16.01
C ARG A 480 -15.94 -54.59 -17.13
N PRO A 481 -16.40 -55.76 -17.60
CA PRO A 481 -15.83 -56.39 -18.78
C PRO A 481 -16.11 -55.50 -20.01
N ILE A 482 -15.05 -55.17 -20.73
CA ILE A 482 -15.07 -54.39 -21.98
C ILE A 482 -15.79 -55.23 -23.04
N PRO A 483 -16.92 -54.77 -23.64
CA PRO A 483 -17.44 -55.41 -24.84
C PRO A 483 -16.47 -55.14 -26.00
N GLU A 484 -16.18 -56.17 -26.79
CA GLU A 484 -15.28 -56.12 -27.95
C GLU A 484 -15.58 -54.90 -28.84
N ARG A 485 -14.57 -54.03 -29.00
CA ARG A 485 -14.64 -52.84 -29.85
C ARG A 485 -14.68 -53.27 -31.31
N HIS A 486 -15.76 -52.97 -32.02
CA HIS A 486 -15.67 -52.76 -33.46
C HIS A 486 -15.06 -51.38 -33.73
N SER A 487 -13.90 -51.38 -34.38
CA SER A 487 -13.12 -50.21 -34.77
C SER A 487 -13.73 -49.55 -36.00
N VAL A 488 -14.63 -48.59 -35.77
CA VAL A 488 -14.85 -47.48 -36.70
C VAL A 488 -14.60 -46.20 -35.90
N PRO A 489 -13.64 -45.34 -36.28
CA PRO A 489 -13.48 -44.04 -35.66
C PRO A 489 -14.69 -43.20 -36.03
N VAL A 490 -15.65 -43.11 -35.12
CA VAL A 490 -16.76 -42.19 -35.27
C VAL A 490 -16.21 -40.79 -35.06
N GLU A 491 -16.02 -40.02 -36.14
CA GLU A 491 -15.56 -38.62 -36.08
C GLU A 491 -16.54 -37.71 -35.32
N PHE A 492 -17.81 -38.11 -35.21
CA PHE A 492 -18.85 -37.32 -34.55
C PHE A 492 -19.82 -38.19 -33.73
N LEU A 493 -19.76 -38.06 -32.40
CA LEU A 493 -20.73 -38.70 -31.49
C LEU A 493 -22.02 -37.88 -31.45
N PRO A 494 -23.19 -38.46 -31.82
CA PRO A 494 -24.47 -37.75 -31.72
C PRO A 494 -24.78 -37.33 -30.28
N LEU A 495 -25.35 -36.13 -30.09
CA LEU A 495 -25.70 -35.60 -28.76
C LEU A 495 -26.58 -36.58 -27.98
N ASN A 496 -27.53 -37.24 -28.64
CA ASN A 496 -28.41 -38.24 -28.02
C ASN A 496 -27.66 -39.45 -27.44
N TYR A 497 -26.53 -39.82 -28.04
CA TYR A 497 -25.71 -40.90 -27.51
C TYR A 497 -25.00 -40.46 -26.22
N LEU A 498 -24.46 -39.24 -26.21
CA LEU A 498 -23.84 -38.65 -25.02
C LEU A 498 -24.86 -38.48 -23.89
N THR A 499 -26.06 -37.96 -24.17
CA THR A 499 -27.10 -37.76 -23.14
C THR A 499 -27.60 -39.08 -22.57
N ASN A 500 -27.80 -40.11 -23.40
CA ASN A 500 -28.16 -41.45 -22.91
C ASN A 500 -27.09 -42.08 -22.02
N MET A 501 -25.81 -41.96 -22.41
CA MET A 501 -24.70 -42.43 -21.59
C MET A 501 -24.64 -41.72 -20.24
N LEU A 502 -24.79 -40.39 -20.22
CA LEU A 502 -24.77 -39.61 -18.97
C LEU A 502 -25.99 -39.92 -18.08
N ALA A 503 -27.17 -40.12 -18.67
CA ALA A 503 -28.38 -40.53 -17.95
C ALA A 503 -28.22 -41.91 -17.30
N GLU A 504 -27.58 -42.86 -17.98
CA GLU A 504 -27.27 -44.17 -17.41
C GLU A 504 -26.33 -44.05 -16.20
N ILE A 505 -25.33 -43.15 -16.27
CA ILE A 505 -24.38 -42.89 -15.18
C ILE A 505 -25.06 -42.24 -13.98
N GLU A 506 -25.94 -41.26 -14.22
CA GLU A 506 -26.74 -40.58 -13.19
C GLU A 506 -27.66 -41.56 -12.45
N ASN A 507 -28.26 -42.51 -13.17
CA ASN A 507 -29.13 -43.55 -12.61
C ASN A 507 -28.39 -44.65 -11.83
N GLN A 508 -27.08 -44.85 -12.06
CA GLN A 508 -26.28 -45.94 -11.46
C GLN A 508 -25.58 -45.58 -10.14
N GLY A 509 -25.82 -44.41 -9.53
CA GLY A 509 -25.35 -44.17 -8.17
C GLY A 509 -25.55 -42.77 -7.61
N THR A 510 -26.53 -42.68 -6.70
CA THR A 510 -26.68 -41.79 -5.53
C THR A 510 -26.44 -40.30 -5.76
N HIS A 511 -27.51 -39.52 -5.57
CA HIS A 511 -27.58 -38.06 -5.60
C HIS A 511 -26.25 -37.38 -5.23
N PRO A 512 -25.80 -36.38 -6.02
CA PRO A 512 -24.65 -35.58 -5.64
C PRO A 512 -24.91 -34.98 -4.25
N TYR A 513 -24.15 -35.44 -3.26
CA TYR A 513 -24.03 -34.80 -1.96
C TYR A 513 -23.23 -33.51 -2.15
N GLU A 514 -23.89 -32.54 -2.77
CA GLU A 514 -23.63 -31.11 -2.78
C GLU A 514 -24.75 -30.53 -3.65
N LYS A 515 -25.67 -29.80 -3.03
CA LYS A 515 -26.82 -29.15 -3.69
C LYS A 515 -26.36 -28.28 -4.87
N GLN A 516 -26.33 -28.84 -6.07
CA GLN A 516 -26.47 -28.10 -7.33
C GLN A 516 -27.89 -28.35 -7.82
N ASP A 517 -28.87 -27.73 -7.16
CA ASP A 517 -30.32 -28.00 -7.30
C ASP A 517 -30.90 -27.71 -8.71
N HIS A 518 -30.08 -27.48 -9.74
CA HIS A 518 -30.53 -27.07 -11.09
C HIS A 518 -29.81 -27.72 -12.29
N VAL A 519 -28.86 -28.66 -12.11
CA VAL A 519 -28.07 -29.22 -13.23
C VAL A 519 -28.29 -30.73 -13.36
N ASN A 520 -28.95 -31.15 -14.45
CA ASN A 520 -29.20 -32.55 -14.80
C ASN A 520 -28.84 -32.83 -16.28
N VAL A 521 -28.94 -34.08 -16.72
CA VAL A 521 -28.65 -34.44 -18.13
C VAL A 521 -29.51 -33.65 -19.14
N LYS A 522 -30.75 -33.33 -18.78
CA LYS A 522 -31.65 -32.50 -19.61
C LYS A 522 -31.12 -31.07 -19.77
N PHE A 523 -30.56 -30.48 -18.71
CA PHE A 523 -29.90 -29.18 -18.77
C PHE A 523 -28.68 -29.19 -19.71
N VAL A 524 -27.90 -30.27 -19.71
CA VAL A 524 -26.74 -30.44 -20.63
C VAL A 524 -27.20 -30.49 -22.08
N GLU A 525 -28.27 -31.23 -22.36
CA GLU A 525 -28.89 -31.34 -23.69
C GLU A 525 -29.41 -29.98 -24.18
N GLU A 526 -30.25 -29.32 -23.38
CA GLU A 526 -30.83 -28.01 -23.70
C GLU A 526 -29.74 -26.94 -23.93
N THR A 527 -28.66 -26.99 -23.14
CA THR A 527 -27.53 -26.08 -23.27
C THR A 527 -26.73 -26.34 -24.54
N ALA A 528 -26.45 -27.60 -24.88
CA ALA A 528 -25.73 -27.96 -26.10
C ALA A 528 -26.50 -27.57 -27.36
N LEU A 529 -27.83 -27.74 -27.34
CA LEU A 529 -28.73 -27.30 -28.41
C LEU A 529 -28.74 -25.77 -28.53
N LYS A 530 -28.92 -25.03 -27.42
CA LYS A 530 -28.88 -23.56 -27.43
C LYS A 530 -27.55 -23.03 -27.94
N HIS A 531 -26.42 -23.59 -27.52
CA HIS A 531 -25.10 -23.20 -28.01
C HIS A 531 -24.92 -23.42 -29.51
N THR A 532 -25.42 -24.56 -30.02
CA THR A 532 -25.39 -24.87 -31.46
C THR A 532 -26.24 -23.90 -32.26
N VAL A 533 -27.44 -23.57 -31.76
CA VAL A 533 -28.35 -22.57 -32.36
C VAL A 533 -27.70 -21.18 -32.38
N THR A 534 -27.02 -20.77 -31.31
CA THR A 534 -26.26 -19.50 -31.26
C THR A 534 -25.11 -19.49 -32.28
N LEU A 535 -24.33 -20.57 -32.41
CA LEU A 535 -23.25 -20.68 -33.40
C LEU A 535 -23.76 -20.64 -34.85
N LEU A 536 -24.97 -21.15 -35.08
CA LEU A 536 -25.60 -21.17 -36.40
C LEU A 536 -26.38 -19.88 -36.71
N GLY A 537 -26.45 -18.92 -35.79
CA GLY A 537 -27.14 -17.63 -35.99
C GLY A 537 -28.66 -17.73 -36.11
N LEU A 538 -29.26 -18.83 -35.65
CA LEU A 538 -30.70 -19.07 -35.76
C LEU A 538 -31.40 -18.41 -34.55
N LYS A 539 -32.14 -17.31 -34.77
CA LYS A 539 -32.93 -16.67 -33.70
C LYS A 539 -34.16 -17.52 -33.36
N TYR A 540 -34.47 -17.65 -32.07
CA TYR A 540 -35.77 -18.16 -31.61
C TYR A 540 -36.89 -17.28 -32.17
N SER A 541 -37.83 -17.89 -32.90
CA SER A 541 -39.13 -17.29 -33.24
C SER A 541 -40.11 -17.52 -32.09
#